data_AF-A0A1S3ATH8-F1
#
_entry.id   AF-A0A1S3ATH8-F1
#
_cell.length_a   1.000
_cell.length_b   1.000
_cell.length_c   1.000
_cell.angle_alpha   90.00
_cell.angle_beta   90.00
_cell.angle_gamma   90.00
#
_symmetry.space_group_name_H-M   'P 1'
#
loop_
_entity.id
_entity.type
_entity.pdbx_description
1 polymer ?
#
loop_
_entity_poly.entity_id
_entity_poly.type
_entity_poly.pdbx_seq_one_letter_code
_entity_poly.pdbx_strand_id
1 'polypeptide(L)'
;MKKLKIISCLRKFLSCSAAPGFLVGAIKLVKKSRKLAKKVAQLNVAAKGTYTLNRDFDTIGRLVARLSHELEHMRVMTKFWLDRGEDKRWAIGELLRQLNQSHENFNQQLDELEEHLYLCFMTINRARNLVVKEILDSSAPIKISYL
;
A
#
# COMPACT_ATOMS: atom_id res chain seq x y z
N MET A 1 -76.12 -9.19 2.92
CA MET A 1 -74.86 -9.40 3.67
C MET A 1 -73.68 -9.96 2.85
N LYS A 2 -73.88 -10.82 1.84
CA LYS A 2 -72.76 -11.42 1.06
C LYS A 2 -71.91 -10.42 0.26
N LYS A 3 -72.51 -9.36 -0.31
CA LYS A 3 -71.79 -8.32 -1.07
C LYS A 3 -70.84 -7.46 -0.21
N LEU A 4 -71.17 -7.18 1.05
CA LEU A 4 -70.30 -6.42 1.97
C LEU A 4 -69.03 -7.21 2.35
N LYS A 5 -69.13 -8.54 2.50
CA LYS A 5 -67.96 -9.40 2.78
C LYS A 5 -66.98 -9.43 1.60
N ILE A 6 -67.48 -9.44 0.36
CA ILE A 6 -66.65 -9.44 -0.85
C ILE A 6 -65.87 -8.13 -0.98
N ILE A 7 -66.52 -6.99 -0.73
CA ILE A 7 -65.88 -5.66 -0.79
C ILE A 7 -64.80 -5.51 0.29
N SER A 8 -65.04 -6.01 1.51
CA SER A 8 -64.05 -6.04 2.59
C SER A 8 -62.85 -6.94 2.24
N CYS A 9 -63.07 -8.08 1.59
CA CYS A 9 -62.02 -8.99 1.15
C CYS A 9 -61.17 -8.39 0.01
N LEU A 10 -61.80 -7.76 -0.99
CA LEU A 10 -61.08 -7.07 -2.07
C LEU A 10 -60.24 -5.89 -1.57
N ARG A 11 -60.72 -5.14 -0.58
CA ARG A 11 -59.99 -4.01 0.01
C ARG A 11 -58.75 -4.47 0.79
N LYS A 12 -58.85 -5.61 1.51
CA LYS A 12 -57.71 -6.28 2.17
C LYS A 12 -56.70 -6.89 1.19
N PHE A 13 -57.17 -7.38 0.05
CA PHE A 13 -56.30 -7.91 -1.01
C PHE A 13 -55.53 -6.80 -1.73
N LEU A 14 -56.19 -5.66 -1.99
CA LEU A 14 -55.59 -4.51 -2.66
C LEU A 14 -54.50 -3.82 -1.81
N SER A 15 -54.54 -3.94 -0.48
CA SER A 15 -53.46 -3.47 0.42
C SER A 15 -52.25 -4.41 0.49
N CYS A 16 -52.34 -5.64 -0.04
CA CYS A 16 -51.31 -6.68 0.13
C CYS A 16 -50.36 -6.83 -1.08
N SER A 17 -50.69 -6.25 -2.24
CA SER A 17 -49.94 -6.48 -3.48
C SER A 17 -48.69 -5.60 -3.65
N ALA A 18 -48.50 -4.57 -2.82
CA ALA A 18 -47.29 -3.74 -2.83
C ALA A 18 -46.14 -4.29 -1.93
N ALA A 19 -46.47 -5.19 -0.99
CA ALA A 19 -45.52 -5.72 -0.02
C ALA A 19 -44.39 -6.59 -0.62
N PRO A 20 -44.62 -7.43 -1.67
CA PRO A 20 -43.56 -8.23 -2.26
C PRO A 20 -42.49 -7.37 -2.96
N GLY A 21 -42.91 -6.34 -3.69
CA GLY A 21 -42.00 -5.42 -4.39
C GLY A 21 -41.13 -4.61 -3.44
N PHE A 22 -41.69 -4.16 -2.32
CA PHE A 22 -40.97 -3.45 -1.26
C PHE A 22 -39.92 -4.33 -0.58
N LEU A 23 -40.26 -5.58 -0.22
CA LEU A 23 -39.31 -6.53 0.38
C LEU A 23 -38.18 -6.90 -0.58
N VAL A 24 -38.49 -7.14 -1.87
CA VAL A 24 -37.47 -7.40 -2.90
C VAL A 24 -36.54 -6.20 -3.09
N GLY A 25 -37.09 -4.98 -3.09
CA GLY A 25 -36.32 -3.74 -3.14
C GLY A 25 -35.37 -3.58 -1.96
N ALA A 26 -35.88 -3.80 -0.73
CA ALA A 26 -35.09 -3.73 0.50
C ALA A 26 -33.96 -4.77 0.50
N ILE A 27 -34.23 -6.02 0.10
CA ILE A 27 -33.21 -7.07 0.00
C ILE A 27 -32.14 -6.71 -1.04
N LYS A 28 -32.53 -6.14 -2.19
CA LYS A 28 -31.58 -5.67 -3.22
C LYS A 28 -30.69 -4.55 -2.68
N LEU A 29 -31.24 -3.61 -1.92
CA LEU A 29 -30.50 -2.50 -1.33
C LEU A 29 -29.48 -3.01 -0.29
N VAL A 30 -29.89 -3.92 0.60
CA VAL A 30 -29.01 -4.56 1.60
C VAL A 30 -27.91 -5.40 0.94
N LYS A 31 -28.19 -6.05 -0.19
CA LYS A 31 -27.15 -6.76 -0.96
C LYS A 31 -26.15 -5.77 -1.59
N LYS A 32 -26.61 -4.63 -2.13
CA LYS A 32 -25.73 -3.58 -2.68
C LYS A 32 -24.87 -2.94 -1.59
N SER A 33 -25.43 -2.59 -0.43
CA SER A 33 -24.68 -1.98 0.66
C SER A 33 -23.58 -2.90 1.19
N ARG A 34 -23.86 -4.21 1.34
CA ARG A 34 -22.85 -5.20 1.73
C ARG A 34 -21.73 -5.36 0.70
N LYS A 35 -22.07 -5.36 -0.60
CA LYS A 35 -21.05 -5.38 -1.67
C LYS A 35 -20.17 -4.14 -1.63
N LEU A 36 -20.75 -2.97 -1.36
CA LEU A 36 -20.00 -1.73 -1.21
C LEU A 36 -19.08 -1.78 0.02
N ALA A 37 -19.57 -2.25 1.17
CA ALA A 37 -18.76 -2.40 2.37
C ALA A 37 -17.53 -3.28 2.15
N LYS A 38 -17.68 -4.42 1.43
CA LYS A 38 -16.57 -5.28 1.02
C LYS A 38 -15.55 -4.55 0.14
N LYS A 39 -16.00 -3.79 -0.86
CA LYS A 39 -15.10 -2.99 -1.70
C LYS A 39 -14.37 -1.90 -0.91
N VAL A 40 -15.04 -1.26 0.04
CA VAL A 40 -14.42 -0.27 0.94
C VAL A 40 -13.35 -0.92 1.80
N ALA A 41 -13.58 -2.12 2.33
CA ALA A 41 -12.58 -2.88 3.08
C ALA A 41 -11.33 -3.18 2.23
N GLN A 42 -11.53 -3.68 1.00
CA GLN A 42 -10.44 -3.90 0.03
C GLN A 42 -9.63 -2.63 -0.25
N LEU A 43 -10.32 -1.53 -0.56
CA LEU A 43 -9.69 -0.24 -0.82
C LEU A 43 -8.93 0.28 0.41
N ASN A 44 -9.46 0.11 1.61
CA ASN A 44 -8.80 0.53 2.84
C ASN A 44 -7.52 -0.27 3.11
N VAL A 45 -7.54 -1.59 2.90
CA VAL A 45 -6.34 -2.43 3.03
C VAL A 45 -5.28 -2.04 1.99
N ALA A 46 -5.68 -1.87 0.74
CA ALA A 46 -4.80 -1.44 -0.33
C ALA A 46 -4.21 -0.05 -0.05
N ALA A 47 -5.04 0.92 0.33
CA ALA A 47 -4.61 2.29 0.63
C ALA A 47 -3.60 2.34 1.80
N LYS A 48 -3.82 1.56 2.86
CA LYS A 48 -2.86 1.43 3.96
C LYS A 48 -1.52 0.86 3.48
N GLY A 49 -1.56 -0.20 2.66
CA GLY A 49 -0.36 -0.77 2.06
C GLY A 49 0.40 0.24 1.20
N THR A 50 -0.29 0.96 0.31
CA THR A 50 0.30 1.99 -0.54
C THR A 50 0.90 3.14 0.26
N TYR A 51 0.23 3.59 1.33
CA TYR A 51 0.77 4.64 2.21
C TYR A 51 2.09 4.22 2.86
N THR A 52 2.16 3.00 3.41
CA THR A 52 3.40 2.49 4.00
C THR A 52 4.51 2.39 2.95
N LEU A 53 4.22 1.82 1.78
CA LEU A 53 5.21 1.71 0.71
C LEU A 53 5.71 3.07 0.22
N ASN A 54 4.82 4.08 0.13
CA ASN A 54 5.24 5.43 -0.23
C ASN A 54 6.25 5.99 0.78
N ARG A 55 6.04 5.74 2.08
CA ARG A 55 6.98 6.17 3.12
C ARG A 55 8.31 5.41 3.06
N ASP A 56 8.27 4.12 2.75
CA ASP A 56 9.48 3.31 2.55
C ASP A 56 10.27 3.83 1.35
N PHE A 57 9.60 4.12 0.23
CA PHE A 57 10.23 4.69 -0.97
C PHE A 57 10.79 6.09 -0.74
N ASP A 58 10.14 6.96 0.04
CA ASP A 58 10.71 8.25 0.43
C ASP A 58 12.04 8.08 1.19
N THR A 59 12.11 7.06 2.05
CA THR A 59 13.30 6.77 2.86
C THR A 59 14.43 6.22 2.02
N ILE A 60 14.12 5.23 1.17
CA ILE A 60 15.05 4.67 0.19
C ILE A 60 15.56 5.77 -0.76
N GLY A 61 14.68 6.65 -1.25
CA GLY A 61 15.08 7.76 -2.12
C GLY A 61 16.10 8.70 -1.47
N ARG A 62 15.92 9.01 -0.18
CA ARG A 62 16.92 9.79 0.59
C ARG A 62 18.24 9.05 0.80
N LEU A 63 18.21 7.74 0.99
CA LEU A 63 19.44 6.92 1.12
C LEU A 63 20.21 6.88 -0.20
N VAL A 64 19.52 6.62 -1.31
CA VAL A 64 20.11 6.64 -2.66
C VAL A 64 20.70 8.01 -3.00
N ALA A 65 20.03 9.10 -2.62
CA ALA A 65 20.56 10.44 -2.81
C ALA A 65 21.86 10.68 -2.00
N ARG A 66 21.92 10.21 -0.74
CA ARG A 66 23.13 10.28 0.09
C ARG A 66 24.30 9.50 -0.52
N LEU A 67 24.05 8.27 -0.96
CA LEU A 67 25.06 7.45 -1.64
C LEU A 67 25.58 8.11 -2.92
N SER A 68 24.68 8.68 -3.71
CA SER A 68 25.04 9.39 -4.95
C SER A 68 25.93 10.59 -4.67
N HIS A 69 25.63 11.35 -3.60
CA HIS A 69 26.45 12.47 -3.18
C HIS A 69 27.84 12.02 -2.69
N GLU A 70 27.92 10.96 -1.89
CA GLU A 70 29.21 10.43 -1.41
C GLU A 70 30.09 9.92 -2.58
N LEU A 71 29.50 9.23 -3.55
CA LEU A 71 30.21 8.80 -4.76
C LEU A 71 30.73 9.97 -5.59
N GLU A 72 29.91 11.01 -5.81
CA GLU A 72 30.37 12.18 -6.56
C GLU A 72 31.45 12.94 -5.80
N HIS A 73 31.33 13.04 -4.47
CA HIS A 73 32.37 13.62 -3.62
C HIS A 73 33.71 12.89 -3.79
N MET A 74 33.72 11.55 -3.68
CA MET A 74 34.92 10.73 -3.92
C MET A 74 35.50 10.97 -5.31
N ARG A 75 34.65 10.97 -6.34
CA ARG A 75 35.05 11.20 -7.74
C ARG A 75 35.70 12.56 -7.93
N VAL A 76 35.09 13.62 -7.43
CA VAL A 76 35.61 15.00 -7.52
C VAL A 76 36.94 15.11 -6.78
N MET A 77 37.03 14.54 -5.58
CA MET A 77 38.27 14.52 -4.80
C MET A 77 39.39 13.80 -5.55
N THR A 78 39.17 12.59 -6.04
CA THR A 78 40.18 11.84 -6.81
C THR A 78 40.65 12.61 -8.03
N LYS A 79 39.72 13.23 -8.78
CA LYS A 79 40.06 14.05 -9.96
C LYS A 79 40.91 15.26 -9.60
N PHE A 80 40.50 16.01 -8.58
CA PHE A 80 41.21 17.20 -8.11
C PHE A 80 42.68 16.90 -7.78
N TRP A 81 42.95 15.76 -7.15
CA TRP A 81 44.33 15.36 -6.81
C TRP A 81 45.13 14.85 -8.01
N LEU A 82 44.51 14.14 -8.95
CA LEU A 82 45.16 13.71 -10.20
C LEU A 82 45.66 14.91 -11.02
N ASP A 83 44.89 16.00 -11.03
CA ASP A 83 45.20 17.22 -11.80
C ASP A 83 46.38 18.04 -11.21
N ARG A 84 46.83 17.77 -9.98
CA ARG A 84 47.83 18.59 -9.24
C ARG A 84 49.31 18.26 -9.46
N GLY A 85 49.64 17.27 -10.30
CA GLY A 85 50.94 17.21 -10.98
C GLY A 85 52.20 16.87 -10.17
N GLU A 86 52.54 17.51 -9.04
CA GLU A 86 53.91 17.45 -8.49
C GLU A 86 54.08 17.46 -6.95
N ASP A 87 53.10 17.89 -6.14
CA ASP A 87 53.25 18.00 -4.67
C ASP A 87 52.89 16.70 -3.90
N LYS A 88 53.37 15.56 -4.42
CA LYS A 88 52.62 14.28 -4.40
C LYS A 88 52.67 13.44 -3.12
N ARG A 89 53.77 13.39 -2.36
CA ARG A 89 53.93 12.32 -1.35
C ARG A 89 53.07 12.51 -0.09
N TRP A 90 53.05 13.71 0.49
CA TRP A 90 52.19 14.01 1.64
C TRP A 90 50.71 14.11 1.23
N ALA A 91 50.44 14.70 0.07
CA ALA A 91 49.13 14.80 -0.54
C ALA A 91 48.46 13.45 -0.83
N ILE A 92 49.21 12.45 -1.31
CA ILE A 92 48.70 11.10 -1.57
C ILE A 92 48.28 10.40 -0.27
N GLY A 93 49.03 10.59 0.82
CA GLY A 93 48.68 10.03 2.12
C GLY A 93 47.35 10.57 2.63
N GLU A 94 47.14 11.89 2.55
CA GLU A 94 45.88 12.51 2.97
C GLU A 94 44.71 12.17 2.04
N LEU A 95 44.94 12.09 0.72
CA LEU A 95 43.94 11.58 -0.22
C LEU A 95 43.50 10.17 0.14
N LEU A 96 44.45 9.25 0.36
CA LEU A 96 44.13 7.87 0.72
C LEU A 96 43.35 7.81 2.05
N ARG A 97 43.72 8.64 3.03
CA ARG A 97 42.99 8.74 4.30
C ARG A 97 41.55 9.20 4.09
N GLN A 98 41.34 10.27 3.32
CA GLN A 98 39.99 10.79 3.05
C GLN A 98 39.16 9.83 2.18
N LEU A 99 39.77 9.20 1.17
CA LEU A 99 39.10 8.22 0.33
C LEU A 99 38.68 6.99 1.13
N ASN A 100 39.55 6.51 2.03
CA ASN A 100 39.21 5.38 2.90
C ASN A 100 38.06 5.75 3.83
N GLN A 101 38.08 6.95 4.42
CA GLN A 101 36.97 7.43 5.26
C GLN A 101 35.65 7.55 4.48
N SER A 102 35.66 8.13 3.29
CA SER A 102 34.48 8.21 2.42
C SER A 102 34.00 6.81 1.99
N HIS A 103 34.92 5.88 1.74
CA HIS A 103 34.57 4.51 1.37
C HIS A 103 33.88 3.77 2.52
N GLU A 104 34.37 3.89 3.75
CA GLU A 104 33.70 3.33 4.93
C GLU A 104 32.30 3.94 5.13
N ASN A 105 32.17 5.27 5.02
CA ASN A 105 30.87 5.94 5.12
C ASN A 105 29.90 5.47 4.02
N PHE A 106 30.40 5.29 2.80
CA PHE A 106 29.62 4.80 1.67
C PHE A 106 29.14 3.36 1.91
N ASN A 107 30.01 2.47 2.39
CA ASN A 107 29.65 1.09 2.72
C ASN A 107 28.60 1.04 3.84
N GLN A 108 28.75 1.84 4.89
CA GLN A 108 27.73 1.94 5.94
C GLN A 108 26.37 2.41 5.38
N GLN A 109 26.37 3.40 4.49
CA GLN A 109 25.14 3.88 3.84
C GLN A 109 24.54 2.83 2.90
N LEU A 110 25.36 1.98 2.27
CA LEU A 110 24.90 0.86 1.46
C LEU A 110 24.23 -0.20 2.33
N ASP A 111 24.80 -0.53 3.48
CA ASP A 111 24.20 -1.47 4.44
C ASP A 111 22.84 -0.95 4.93
N GLU A 112 22.74 0.34 5.27
CA GLU A 112 21.46 0.99 5.62
C GLU A 112 20.45 0.89 4.47
N LEU A 113 20.89 1.11 3.23
CA LEU A 113 20.02 1.00 2.05
C LEU A 113 19.53 -0.45 1.84
N GLU A 114 20.41 -1.43 1.98
CA GLU A 114 20.06 -2.85 1.85
C GLU A 114 19.00 -3.27 2.88
N GLU A 115 19.18 -2.87 4.13
CA GLU A 115 18.21 -3.15 5.20
C GLU A 115 16.83 -2.56 4.86
N HIS A 116 16.78 -1.28 4.47
CA HIS A 116 15.52 -0.63 4.12
C HIS A 116 14.85 -1.24 2.86
N LEU A 117 15.63 -1.69 1.88
CA LEU A 117 15.12 -2.42 0.73
C LEU A 117 14.52 -3.76 1.15
N TYR A 118 15.22 -4.53 1.99
CA TYR A 118 14.72 -5.80 2.51
C TYR A 118 13.39 -5.62 3.25
N LEU A 119 13.32 -4.65 4.16
CA LEU A 119 12.10 -4.33 4.90
C LEU A 119 10.97 -3.89 3.97
N CYS A 120 11.25 -3.06 2.95
CA CYS A 120 10.28 -2.65 1.94
C CYS A 120 9.71 -3.86 1.18
N PHE A 121 10.55 -4.80 0.74
CA PHE A 121 10.08 -6.02 0.07
C PHE A 121 9.20 -6.89 0.98
N MET A 122 9.54 -7.00 2.26
CA MET A 122 8.71 -7.68 3.24
C MET A 122 7.34 -7.00 3.39
N THR A 123 7.30 -5.66 3.42
CA THR A 123 6.06 -4.88 3.45
C THR A 123 5.24 -5.09 2.17
N ILE A 124 5.86 -5.11 0.98
CA ILE A 124 5.17 -5.38 -0.29
C ILE A 124 4.50 -6.76 -0.24
N ASN A 125 5.25 -7.78 0.16
CA ASN A 125 4.74 -9.15 0.24
C ASN A 125 3.57 -9.24 1.24
N ARG A 126 3.70 -8.58 2.39
CA ARG A 126 2.62 -8.52 3.39
C ARG A 126 1.38 -7.79 2.87
N ALA A 127 1.54 -6.61 2.26
CA ALA A 127 0.45 -5.82 1.71
C ALA A 127 -0.31 -6.60 0.63
N ARG A 128 0.43 -7.26 -0.29
CA ARG A 128 -0.15 -8.14 -1.30
C ARG A 128 -0.97 -9.26 -0.68
N ASN A 129 -0.43 -9.96 0.32
CA ASN A 129 -1.14 -11.05 1.00
C ASN A 129 -2.44 -10.57 1.68
N LEU A 130 -2.41 -9.40 2.32
CA LEU A 130 -3.60 -8.81 2.95
C LEU A 130 -4.66 -8.43 1.92
N VAL A 131 -4.27 -7.81 0.80
CA VAL A 131 -5.19 -7.46 -0.29
C VAL A 131 -5.81 -8.72 -0.90
N VAL A 132 -5.00 -9.74 -1.20
CA VAL A 132 -5.49 -11.02 -1.74
C VAL A 132 -6.46 -11.68 -0.76
N LYS A 133 -6.14 -11.72 0.53
CA LYS A 133 -7.02 -12.25 1.56
C LYS A 133 -8.38 -11.53 1.56
N GLU A 134 -8.38 -10.20 1.54
CA GLU A 134 -9.62 -9.42 1.51
C GLU A 134 -10.42 -9.64 0.22
N ILE A 135 -9.76 -9.87 -0.93
CA ILE A 135 -10.41 -10.25 -2.19
C ILE A 135 -11.09 -11.62 -2.06
N LEU A 136 -10.38 -12.61 -1.52
CA LEU A 136 -10.90 -13.97 -1.35
C LEU A 136 -12.06 -14.00 -0.34
N ASP A 137 -11.93 -13.33 0.81
CA ASP A 137 -12.97 -13.19 1.82
C ASP A 137 -14.20 -12.43 1.28
N SER A 138 -13.96 -11.46 0.39
CA SER A 138 -15.02 -10.77 -0.33
C SER A 138 -15.74 -11.65 -1.37
N SER A 139 -15.05 -12.64 -1.93
CA SER A 139 -15.57 -13.56 -2.94
C SER A 139 -16.36 -14.76 -2.37
N ALA A 140 -16.18 -15.07 -1.08
CA ALA A 140 -16.88 -16.18 -0.43
C ALA A 140 -18.42 -15.98 -0.40
N PRO A 141 -19.22 -17.01 -0.73
CA PRO A 141 -20.67 -16.94 -0.64
C PRO A 141 -21.09 -16.74 0.81
N ILE A 142 -22.07 -15.85 1.00
CA ILE A 142 -22.61 -15.51 2.31
C ILE A 142 -23.29 -16.77 2.85
N LYS A 143 -22.71 -17.42 3.87
CA LYS A 143 -23.48 -18.31 4.76
C LYS A 143 -24.49 -17.40 5.45
N ILE A 144 -25.72 -17.40 4.94
CA ILE A 144 -26.83 -16.90 5.71
C ILE A 144 -27.06 -17.99 6.76
N SER A 145 -26.55 -17.76 7.96
CA SER A 145 -27.02 -18.45 9.16
C SER A 145 -28.49 -18.06 9.31
N TYR A 146 -29.36 -18.84 8.67
CA TYR A 146 -30.76 -18.86 9.01
C TYR A 146 -30.89 -19.58 10.35
N LEU A 147 -31.83 -19.10 11.16
CA LEU A 147 -32.61 -19.93 12.06
C LEU A 147 -32.84 -21.33 11.48
#